data_AF-A0A0G0SIH2-F1
#
_entry.id   AF-A0A0G0SIH2-F1
#
_cell.length_a   1.000
_cell.length_b   1.000
_cell.length_c   1.000
_cell.angle_alpha   90.00
_cell.angle_beta   90.00
_cell.angle_gamma   90.00
#
_symmetry.space_group_name_H-M   'P 1'
#
loop_
_entity.id
_entity.type
_entity.pdbx_description
1 polymer ?
#
loop_
_entity_poly.entity_id
_entity_poly.type
_entity_poly.pdbx_seq_one_letter_code
_entity_poly.pdbx_strand_id
1 'polypeptide(L)'
;MGITKKIKLDSLFSLQSVFLFLFLALFPFGQIIRLSFNIGSLNIPLQPIDVVVGLGALYSILFEKEKPKVYKYLKYFLVAAGFSFILSVFIFKYEVLYGLFYLVRIVAYTFFLNYVWNFAKKSSTNGHLLSSSLLTISVISAVFGWIQLFVFPDIKPFFVYGWDMHLFRLVGTFLDPTFLGLIIVFGLLLSINRFIDSREKKYLL
;
A
#
# COMPACT_ATOMS: atom_id res chain seq x y z
N MET A 1 -30.30 -21.24 19.31
CA MET A 1 -30.09 -19.90 18.68
C MET A 1 -28.67 -19.46 19.01
N GLY A 2 -27.69 -19.66 18.12
CA GLY A 2 -26.29 -19.37 18.47
C GLY A 2 -25.16 -19.87 17.56
N ILE A 3 -25.46 -20.44 16.38
CA ILE A 3 -24.41 -21.09 15.53
C ILE A 3 -24.11 -20.30 14.24
N THR A 4 -24.94 -19.32 13.86
CA THR A 4 -24.84 -18.66 12.55
C THR A 4 -23.79 -17.54 12.46
N LYS A 5 -23.19 -17.10 13.57
CA LYS A 5 -22.19 -16.01 13.54
C LYS A 5 -20.73 -16.48 13.38
N LYS A 6 -20.44 -17.75 13.69
CA LYS A 6 -19.07 -18.30 13.65
C LYS A 6 -18.60 -18.60 12.21
N ILE A 7 -19.54 -18.99 11.33
CA ILE A 7 -19.24 -19.50 9.97
C ILE A 7 -18.81 -18.39 8.98
N LYS A 8 -19.04 -17.10 9.27
CA LYS A 8 -18.58 -16.00 8.41
C LYS A 8 -17.16 -15.51 8.70
N LEU A 9 -16.64 -15.73 9.91
CA LEU A 9 -15.32 -15.23 10.31
C LEU A 9 -14.18 -16.06 9.67
N ASP A 10 -14.38 -17.37 9.56
CA ASP A 10 -13.40 -18.29 8.96
C ASP A 10 -13.20 -18.02 7.45
N SER A 11 -14.21 -17.49 6.76
CA SER A 11 -14.09 -17.07 5.35
C SER A 11 -13.32 -15.73 5.17
N LEU A 12 -13.29 -14.90 6.20
CA LEU A 12 -12.65 -13.58 6.19
C LEU A 12 -11.14 -13.64 6.45
N PHE A 13 -10.66 -14.70 7.12
CA PHE A 13 -9.25 -14.97 7.39
C PHE A 13 -8.70 -16.17 6.61
N SER A 14 -9.20 -16.40 5.40
CA SER A 14 -8.59 -17.35 4.47
C SER A 14 -7.25 -16.79 3.94
N LEU A 15 -6.33 -17.65 3.49
CA LEU A 15 -5.07 -17.23 2.83
C LEU A 15 -5.29 -16.21 1.70
N GLN A 16 -6.49 -16.16 1.12
CA GLN A 16 -6.91 -15.21 0.07
C GLN A 16 -7.12 -13.77 0.55
N SER A 17 -7.13 -13.50 1.86
CA SER A 17 -7.35 -12.16 2.41
C SER A 17 -6.33 -11.75 3.47
N VAL A 18 -5.56 -12.69 4.03
CA VAL A 18 -4.58 -12.40 5.10
C VAL A 18 -3.57 -11.34 4.68
N PHE A 19 -2.96 -11.45 3.49
CA PHE A 19 -1.94 -10.48 3.07
C PHE A 19 -2.50 -9.08 2.84
N LEU A 20 -3.76 -8.99 2.39
CA LEU A 20 -4.44 -7.71 2.22
C LEU A 20 -4.69 -7.05 3.57
N PHE A 21 -5.25 -7.77 4.54
CA PHE A 21 -5.52 -7.18 5.85
C PHE A 21 -4.24 -6.88 6.65
N LEU A 22 -3.18 -7.67 6.49
CA LEU A 22 -1.86 -7.35 7.01
C LEU A 22 -1.30 -6.06 6.38
N PHE A 23 -1.41 -5.92 5.06
CA PHE A 23 -1.01 -4.70 4.36
C PHE A 23 -1.78 -3.48 4.91
N LEU A 24 -3.10 -3.60 5.00
CA LEU A 24 -3.99 -2.56 5.50
C LEU A 24 -3.70 -2.19 6.97
N ALA A 25 -3.36 -3.16 7.81
CA ALA A 25 -3.01 -2.93 9.20
C ALA A 25 -1.63 -2.25 9.36
N LEU A 26 -0.66 -2.60 8.50
CA LEU A 26 0.70 -2.04 8.55
C LEU A 26 0.79 -0.65 7.90
N PHE A 27 -0.06 -0.36 6.92
CA PHE A 27 0.02 0.87 6.13
C PHE A 27 0.04 2.17 6.96
N PRO A 28 -0.81 2.36 8.00
CA PRO A 28 -0.80 3.57 8.80
C PRO A 28 0.49 3.80 9.59
N PHE A 29 1.38 2.82 9.72
CA PHE A 29 2.67 2.99 10.40
C PHE A 29 3.76 3.57 9.49
N GLY A 30 3.49 3.70 8.19
CA GLY A 30 4.31 4.42 7.24
C GLY A 30 5.79 4.03 7.29
N GLN A 31 6.64 5.01 7.55
CA GLN A 31 8.10 4.91 7.52
C GLN A 31 8.73 4.66 8.90
N ILE A 32 7.92 4.58 9.96
CA ILE A 32 8.44 4.40 11.33
C ILE A 32 9.14 3.06 11.46
N ILE A 33 8.60 2.01 10.84
CA ILE A 33 9.15 0.65 10.87
C ILE A 33 10.01 0.43 9.63
N ARG A 34 11.12 1.17 9.54
CA ARG A 34 12.11 1.04 8.46
C ARG A 34 13.30 0.21 8.95
N LEU A 35 13.57 -0.90 8.27
CA LEU A 35 14.77 -1.70 8.49
C LEU A 35 15.78 -1.40 7.38
N SER A 36 17.01 -1.07 7.75
CA SER A 36 18.11 -0.84 6.82
C SER A 36 19.02 -2.05 6.77
N PHE A 37 19.20 -2.64 5.59
CA PHE A 37 20.18 -3.70 5.37
C PHE A 37 21.39 -3.12 4.64
N ASN A 38 22.58 -3.36 5.20
CA ASN A 38 23.84 -2.99 4.57
C ASN A 38 24.37 -4.17 3.76
N ILE A 39 24.36 -4.06 2.43
CA ILE A 39 24.96 -5.03 1.50
C ILE A 39 26.18 -4.35 0.88
N GLY A 40 27.37 -4.65 1.41
CA GLY A 40 28.59 -3.93 1.05
C GLY A 40 28.50 -2.45 1.44
N SER A 41 28.62 -1.55 0.46
CA SER A 41 28.44 -0.11 0.66
C SER A 41 26.99 0.38 0.48
N LEU A 42 26.05 -0.53 0.20
CA LEU A 42 24.68 -0.17 -0.13
C LEU A 42 23.78 -0.31 1.10
N ASN A 43 23.02 0.75 1.42
CA ASN A 43 22.00 0.73 2.47
C ASN A 43 20.62 0.65 1.81
N ILE A 44 20.03 -0.56 1.83
CA ILE A 44 18.74 -0.82 1.20
C ILE A 44 17.64 -0.81 2.27
N PRO A 45 16.68 0.13 2.18
CA PRO A 45 15.56 0.16 3.12
C PRO A 45 14.52 -0.89 2.73
N LEU A 46 14.24 -1.79 3.68
CA LEU A 46 13.18 -2.77 3.61
C LEU A 46 12.11 -2.43 4.65
N GLN A 47 10.87 -2.37 4.21
CA GLN A 47 9.73 -2.18 5.09
C GLN A 47 8.98 -3.50 5.31
N PRO A 48 8.35 -3.71 6.47
CA PRO A 48 7.45 -4.86 6.67
C PRO A 48 6.36 -4.97 5.60
N ILE A 49 5.89 -3.83 5.07
CA ILE A 49 4.90 -3.80 4.01
C ILE A 49 5.42 -4.42 2.71
N ASP A 50 6.72 -4.27 2.41
CA ASP A 50 7.33 -4.89 1.22
C ASP A 50 7.29 -6.42 1.32
N VAL A 51 7.51 -6.97 2.52
CA VAL A 51 7.46 -8.42 2.77
C VAL A 51 6.04 -8.93 2.57
N VAL A 52 5.04 -8.23 3.14
CA VAL A 52 3.62 -8.60 2.98
C VAL A 52 3.18 -8.53 1.52
N VAL A 53 3.59 -7.48 0.80
CA VAL A 53 3.32 -7.33 -0.64
C VAL A 53 4.00 -8.43 -1.45
N GLY A 54 5.25 -8.76 -1.14
CA GLY A 54 5.98 -9.85 -1.79
C GLY A 54 5.31 -11.21 -1.62
N LEU A 55 4.87 -11.54 -0.41
CA LEU A 55 4.16 -12.79 -0.13
C LEU A 55 2.77 -12.83 -0.82
N GLY A 56 2.02 -11.72 -0.80
CA GLY A 56 0.76 -11.61 -1.52
C GLY A 56 0.93 -11.69 -3.05
N ALA A 57 2.02 -11.13 -3.57
CA ALA A 57 2.38 -11.24 -4.99
C ALA A 57 2.70 -12.70 -5.38
N LEU A 58 3.49 -13.42 -4.58
CA LEU A 58 3.77 -14.84 -4.79
C LEU A 58 2.48 -15.67 -4.76
N TYR A 59 1.58 -15.39 -3.81
CA TYR A 59 0.28 -16.04 -3.77
C TYR A 59 -0.52 -15.80 -5.06
N SER A 60 -0.59 -14.55 -5.54
CA SER A 60 -1.30 -14.22 -6.78
C SER A 60 -0.71 -14.95 -7.99
N ILE A 61 0.62 -15.01 -8.10
CA ILE A 61 1.29 -15.71 -9.20
C ILE A 61 0.94 -17.21 -9.23
N LEU A 62 0.90 -17.85 -8.06
CA LEU A 62 0.70 -19.29 -7.95
C LEU A 62 -0.76 -19.72 -8.07
N PHE A 63 -1.69 -18.94 -7.51
CA PHE A 63 -3.08 -19.37 -7.33
C PHE A 63 -4.10 -18.56 -8.13
N GLU A 64 -3.76 -17.36 -8.59
CA GLU A 64 -4.71 -16.49 -9.27
C GLU A 64 -4.41 -16.38 -10.77
N LYS A 65 -5.39 -16.75 -11.58
CA LYS A 65 -5.25 -16.76 -13.04
C LYS A 65 -5.87 -15.54 -13.71
N GLU A 66 -6.91 -14.97 -13.10
CA GLU A 66 -7.56 -13.77 -13.63
C GLU A 66 -6.71 -12.55 -13.37
N LYS A 67 -6.70 -11.61 -14.34
CA LYS A 67 -5.97 -10.34 -14.26
C LYS A 67 -6.86 -9.18 -14.68
N PRO A 68 -6.79 -8.01 -14.01
CA PRO A 68 -7.55 -6.83 -14.42
C PRO A 68 -7.08 -6.30 -15.78
N LYS A 69 -7.95 -5.59 -16.51
CA LYS A 69 -7.59 -4.99 -17.81
C LYS A 69 -6.38 -4.07 -17.72
N VAL A 70 -6.22 -3.36 -16.60
CA VAL A 70 -5.09 -2.46 -16.32
C VAL A 70 -3.74 -3.19 -16.34
N TYR A 71 -3.72 -4.49 -16.03
CA TYR A 71 -2.51 -5.30 -16.02
C TYR A 71 -1.80 -5.31 -17.38
N LYS A 72 -2.54 -5.17 -18.50
CA LYS A 72 -1.95 -5.08 -19.84
C LYS A 72 -1.00 -3.89 -19.95
N TYR A 73 -1.40 -2.72 -19.47
CA TYR A 73 -0.59 -1.50 -19.52
C TYR A 73 0.59 -1.59 -18.55
N LEU A 74 0.38 -2.12 -17.35
CA LEU A 74 1.45 -2.37 -16.40
C LEU A 74 2.50 -3.34 -16.95
N LYS A 75 2.09 -4.37 -17.69
CA LYS A 75 3.03 -5.28 -18.37
C LYS A 75 3.92 -4.54 -19.36
N TYR A 76 3.37 -3.65 -20.20
CA TYR A 76 4.18 -2.87 -21.14
C TYR A 76 5.16 -1.95 -20.41
N PHE A 77 4.71 -1.29 -19.35
CA PHE A 77 5.57 -0.50 -18.50
C PHE A 77 6.70 -1.34 -17.88
N LEU A 78 6.40 -2.52 -17.35
CA LEU A 78 7.41 -3.42 -16.76
C LEU A 78 8.42 -3.93 -17.80
N VAL A 79 8.00 -4.17 -19.04
CA VAL A 79 8.92 -4.51 -20.13
C VAL A 79 9.86 -3.34 -20.44
N ALA A 80 9.32 -2.12 -20.53
CA ALA A 80 10.12 -0.91 -20.72
C ALA A 80 11.10 -0.67 -19.56
N ALA A 81 10.64 -0.85 -18.32
CA ALA A 81 11.48 -0.74 -17.12
C ALA A 81 12.57 -1.82 -17.08
N GLY A 82 12.24 -3.06 -17.47
CA GLY A 82 13.21 -4.15 -17.57
C GLY A 82 14.27 -3.90 -18.65
N PHE A 83 13.87 -3.36 -19.81
CA PHE A 83 14.82 -2.95 -20.84
C PHE A 83 15.73 -1.81 -20.36
N SER A 84 15.15 -0.79 -19.71
CA SER A 84 15.91 0.31 -19.11
C SER A 84 16.90 -0.19 -18.04
N PHE A 85 16.51 -1.18 -17.25
CA PHE A 85 17.39 -1.83 -16.28
C PHE A 85 18.54 -2.59 -16.95
N ILE A 86 18.30 -3.31 -18.05
CA ILE A 86 19.37 -3.99 -18.80
C ILE A 86 20.40 -2.96 -19.30
N LEU A 87 19.94 -1.82 -19.83
CA LEU A 87 20.85 -0.75 -20.24
C LEU A 87 21.63 -0.16 -19.05
N SER A 88 20.99 -0.05 -17.89
CA SER A 88 21.64 0.52 -16.70
C SER A 88 22.80 -0.34 -16.19
N VAL A 89 22.76 -1.67 -16.39
CA VAL A 89 23.86 -2.61 -16.08
C VAL A 89 25.19 -2.20 -16.73
N PHE A 90 25.14 -1.64 -17.94
CA PHE A 90 26.34 -1.27 -18.69
C PHE A 90 26.87 0.13 -18.32
N ILE A 91 26.04 0.96 -17.68
CA ILE A 91 26.35 2.35 -17.35
C ILE A 91 26.76 2.46 -15.89
N PHE A 92 25.95 1.89 -15.00
CA PHE A 92 26.12 1.98 -13.56
C PHE A 92 26.71 0.65 -13.08
N LYS A 93 27.71 0.70 -12.20
CA LYS A 93 28.39 -0.53 -11.70
C LYS A 93 27.56 -1.19 -10.60
N TYR A 94 27.95 -1.00 -9.35
CA TYR A 94 27.30 -1.61 -8.18
C TYR A 94 25.93 -0.99 -7.85
N GLU A 95 25.69 0.26 -8.26
CA GLU A 95 24.43 0.98 -8.00
C GLU A 95 23.22 0.36 -8.71
N VAL A 96 23.45 -0.46 -9.74
CA VAL A 96 22.41 -1.21 -10.45
C VAL A 96 21.65 -2.13 -9.50
N LEU A 97 22.28 -2.61 -8.44
CA LEU A 97 21.60 -3.42 -7.43
C LEU A 97 20.43 -2.67 -6.78
N TYR A 98 20.55 -1.35 -6.53
CA TYR A 98 19.40 -0.56 -6.05
C TYR A 98 18.26 -0.57 -7.06
N GLY A 99 18.60 -0.32 -8.34
CA GLY A 99 17.63 -0.37 -9.44
C GLY A 99 16.92 -1.72 -9.51
N LEU A 100 17.64 -2.82 -9.28
CA LEU A 100 17.07 -4.16 -9.25
C LEU A 100 16.06 -4.33 -8.11
N PHE A 101 16.38 -3.89 -6.90
CA PHE A 101 15.46 -3.99 -5.76
C PHE A 101 14.20 -3.14 -5.98
N TYR A 102 14.32 -1.96 -6.58
CA TYR A 102 13.15 -1.15 -6.97
C TYR A 102 12.34 -1.82 -8.09
N LEU A 103 12.99 -2.47 -9.06
CA LEU A 103 12.31 -3.22 -10.12
C LEU A 103 11.55 -4.43 -9.54
N VAL A 104 12.17 -5.18 -8.62
CA VAL A 104 11.51 -6.27 -7.88
C VAL A 104 10.31 -5.74 -7.10
N ARG A 105 10.45 -4.61 -6.41
CA ARG A 105 9.36 -3.96 -5.68
C ARG A 105 8.20 -3.64 -6.62
N ILE A 106 8.41 -2.94 -7.74
CA ILE A 106 7.31 -2.57 -8.64
C ILE A 106 6.64 -3.79 -9.31
N VAL A 107 7.41 -4.86 -9.60
CA VAL A 107 6.86 -6.13 -10.07
C VAL A 107 5.97 -6.75 -8.99
N ALA A 108 6.43 -6.81 -7.74
CA ALA A 108 5.66 -7.34 -6.62
C ALA A 108 4.35 -6.56 -6.41
N TYR A 109 4.40 -5.22 -6.39
CA TYR A 109 3.19 -4.38 -6.28
C TYR A 109 2.23 -4.58 -7.47
N THR A 110 2.73 -4.87 -8.68
CA THR A 110 1.89 -5.18 -9.84
C THR A 110 1.12 -6.50 -9.68
N PHE A 111 1.76 -7.53 -9.15
CA PHE A 111 1.08 -8.79 -8.84
C PHE A 111 0.18 -8.68 -7.61
N PHE A 112 0.57 -7.89 -6.61
CA PHE A 112 -0.27 -7.61 -5.46
C PHE A 112 -1.54 -6.86 -5.84
N LEU A 113 -1.51 -5.96 -6.83
CA LEU A 113 -2.72 -5.36 -7.41
C LEU A 113 -3.71 -6.43 -7.89
N ASN A 114 -3.21 -7.51 -8.50
CA ASN A 114 -4.05 -8.61 -8.97
C ASN A 114 -4.74 -9.32 -7.81
N TYR A 115 -3.99 -9.57 -6.72
CA TYR A 115 -4.52 -10.12 -5.47
C TYR A 115 -5.66 -9.27 -4.90
N VAL A 116 -5.44 -7.96 -4.79
CA VAL A 116 -6.48 -7.03 -4.30
C VAL A 116 -7.71 -7.02 -5.21
N TRP A 117 -7.50 -7.03 -6.53
CA TRP A 117 -8.58 -7.05 -7.51
C TRP A 117 -9.44 -8.31 -7.38
N ASN A 118 -8.82 -9.49 -7.30
CA ASN A 118 -9.53 -10.76 -7.19
C ASN A 118 -10.31 -10.85 -5.88
N PHE A 119 -9.75 -10.35 -4.77
CA PHE A 119 -10.48 -10.22 -3.51
C PHE A 119 -11.73 -9.35 -3.65
N ALA A 120 -11.61 -8.16 -4.26
CA ALA A 120 -12.70 -7.20 -4.41
C ALA A 120 -13.79 -7.71 -5.38
N LYS A 121 -13.41 -8.40 -6.47
CA LYS A 121 -14.33 -8.96 -7.47
C LYS A 121 -15.13 -10.13 -6.93
N LYS A 122 -14.59 -10.91 -5.99
CA LYS A 122 -15.20 -12.15 -5.48
C LYS A 122 -16.61 -11.95 -4.90
N SER A 123 -16.89 -10.82 -4.25
CA SER A 123 -18.24 -10.48 -3.80
C SER A 123 -18.40 -8.98 -3.59
N SER A 124 -19.64 -8.48 -3.71
CA SER A 124 -19.97 -7.09 -3.38
C SER A 124 -19.66 -6.74 -1.91
N THR A 125 -19.78 -7.72 -1.01
CA THR A 125 -19.43 -7.55 0.41
C THR A 125 -17.92 -7.31 0.58
N ASN A 126 -17.07 -8.02 -0.15
CA ASN A 126 -15.61 -7.83 -0.10
C ASN A 126 -15.20 -6.46 -0.63
N GLY A 127 -15.79 -6.02 -1.75
CA GLY A 127 -15.53 -4.68 -2.27
C GLY A 127 -15.92 -3.58 -1.27
N HIS A 128 -17.06 -3.73 -0.61
CA HIS A 128 -17.51 -2.78 0.41
C HIS A 128 -16.65 -2.82 1.69
N LEU A 129 -16.16 -4.00 2.07
CA LEU A 129 -15.22 -4.17 3.18
C LEU A 129 -13.88 -3.49 2.87
N LEU A 130 -13.31 -3.72 1.68
CA LEU A 130 -12.07 -3.07 1.24
C LEU A 130 -12.22 -1.54 1.24
N SER A 131 -13.29 -1.02 0.64
CA SER A 131 -13.58 0.42 0.64
C SER A 131 -13.70 0.98 2.07
N SER A 132 -14.39 0.26 2.97
CA SER A 132 -14.51 0.67 4.37
C SER A 132 -13.15 0.67 5.08
N SER A 133 -12.33 -0.35 4.87
CA SER A 133 -10.98 -0.42 5.45
C SER A 133 -10.06 0.67 4.94
N LEU A 134 -10.11 0.99 3.64
CA LEU A 134 -9.33 2.09 3.05
C LEU A 134 -9.73 3.44 3.64
N LEU A 135 -11.03 3.69 3.81
CA LEU A 135 -11.52 4.89 4.49
C LEU A 135 -11.03 4.95 5.94
N THR A 136 -11.13 3.84 6.67
CA THR A 136 -10.61 3.73 8.04
C THR A 136 -9.12 4.05 8.10
N ILE A 137 -8.32 3.55 7.17
CA ILE A 137 -6.88 3.84 7.10
C ILE A 137 -6.61 5.32 6.83
N SER A 138 -7.34 5.94 5.90
CA SER A 138 -7.19 7.37 5.63
C SER A 138 -7.49 8.21 6.88
N VAL A 139 -8.52 7.85 7.64
CA VAL A 139 -8.87 8.53 8.90
C VAL A 139 -7.78 8.31 9.96
N ILE A 140 -7.33 7.06 10.16
CA ILE A 140 -6.26 6.75 11.13
C ILE A 140 -4.97 7.52 10.77
N SER A 141 -4.62 7.55 9.48
CA SER A 141 -3.43 8.26 8.98
C SER A 141 -3.53 9.76 9.25
N ALA A 142 -4.70 10.36 9.03
CA ALA A 142 -4.96 11.76 9.35
C ALA A 142 -4.84 12.03 10.86
N VAL A 143 -5.41 11.16 11.70
CA VAL A 143 -5.32 11.26 13.16
C VAL A 143 -3.87 11.16 13.62
N PHE A 144 -3.08 10.23 13.08
CA PHE A 144 -1.65 10.13 13.37
C PHE A 144 -0.89 11.38 12.89
N GLY A 145 -1.27 11.97 11.76
CA GLY A 145 -0.78 13.28 11.33
C GLY A 145 -0.99 14.36 12.38
N TRP A 146 -2.21 14.47 12.90
CA TRP A 146 -2.53 15.47 13.93
C TRP A 146 -1.79 15.21 15.25
N ILE A 147 -1.75 13.96 15.71
CA ILE A 147 -0.98 13.57 16.89
C ILE A 147 0.49 13.97 16.72
N GLN A 148 1.08 13.63 15.57
CA GLN A 148 2.46 14.01 15.25
C GLN A 148 2.63 15.53 15.29
N LEU A 149 1.74 16.32 14.70
CA LEU A 149 1.87 17.77 14.65
C LEU A 149 1.79 18.42 16.04
N PHE A 150 0.91 17.93 16.93
CA PHE A 150 0.77 18.48 18.28
C PHE A 150 1.86 18.02 19.25
N VAL A 151 2.31 16.77 19.15
CA VAL A 151 3.32 16.19 20.06
C VAL A 151 4.74 16.47 19.58
N PHE A 152 4.96 16.44 18.27
CA PHE A 152 6.28 16.55 17.64
C PHE A 152 6.23 17.43 16.38
N PRO A 153 6.02 18.76 16.52
CA PRO A 153 5.88 19.68 15.39
C PRO A 153 7.16 19.91 14.59
N ASP A 154 8.33 19.62 15.18
CA ASP A 154 9.64 19.84 14.57
C ASP A 154 10.29 18.50 14.21
N ILE A 155 10.38 18.21 12.90
CA ILE A 155 10.87 16.94 12.36
C ILE A 155 12.33 17.07 11.89
N LYS A 156 12.95 18.26 12.01
CA LYS A 156 14.37 18.47 11.69
C LYS A 156 15.32 17.45 12.35
N PRO A 157 15.09 16.94 13.58
CA PRO A 157 15.96 15.92 14.15
C PRO A 157 16.07 14.64 13.30
N PHE A 158 15.06 14.32 12.48
CA PHE A 158 15.07 13.16 11.59
C PHE A 158 15.96 13.32 10.34
N PHE A 159 16.50 14.51 10.11
CA PHE A 159 17.47 14.77 9.03
C PHE A 159 18.71 13.86 9.13
N VAL A 160 19.13 13.53 10.35
CA VAL A 160 20.25 12.61 10.61
C VAL A 160 20.00 11.21 10.03
N TYR A 161 18.72 10.82 9.88
CA TYR A 161 18.31 9.55 9.28
C TYR A 161 17.97 9.65 7.79
N GLY A 162 18.27 10.80 7.16
CA GLY A 162 18.05 11.05 5.73
C GLY A 162 16.63 11.49 5.36
N TRP A 163 15.83 11.94 6.33
CA TRP A 163 14.51 12.53 6.08
C TRP A 163 14.60 14.03 5.79
N ASP A 164 13.69 14.56 4.98
CA ASP A 164 13.67 15.99 4.67
C ASP A 164 13.28 16.82 5.92
N MET A 165 13.83 18.03 6.00
CA MET A 165 13.56 18.95 7.08
C MET A 165 12.17 19.56 6.92
N HIS A 166 11.26 19.20 7.82
CA HIS A 166 9.91 19.73 7.86
C HIS A 166 9.62 20.33 9.23
N LEU A 167 9.16 21.58 9.24
CA LEU A 167 8.80 22.32 10.43
C LEU A 167 7.32 22.71 10.34
N PHE A 168 6.54 22.39 11.38
CA PHE A 168 5.10 22.65 11.46
C PHE A 168 4.30 22.11 10.26
N ARG A 169 4.72 20.96 9.72
CA ARG A 169 4.00 20.25 8.66
C ARG A 169 3.37 18.98 9.20
N LEU A 170 2.19 18.66 8.68
CA LEU A 170 1.49 17.41 8.97
C LEU A 170 2.11 16.29 8.11
N VAL A 171 2.99 15.48 8.68
CA VAL A 171 3.64 14.36 7.96
C VAL A 171 3.23 12.99 8.51
N GLY A 172 2.74 12.96 9.76
CA GLY A 172 2.34 11.74 10.44
C GLY A 172 3.45 10.70 10.52
N THR A 173 3.07 9.43 10.37
CA THR A 173 3.98 8.28 10.37
C THR A 173 4.71 8.07 9.05
N PHE A 174 4.31 8.78 7.99
CA PHE A 174 4.91 8.68 6.66
C PHE A 174 6.16 9.54 6.50
N LEU A 175 6.35 10.51 7.40
CA LEU A 175 7.47 11.47 7.36
C LEU A 175 7.54 12.30 6.07
N ASP A 176 6.43 12.34 5.31
CA ASP A 176 6.25 13.12 4.10
C ASP A 176 4.86 13.79 4.08
N PRO A 177 4.78 15.13 3.99
CA PRO A 177 3.51 15.86 4.01
C PRO A 177 2.70 15.68 2.73
N THR A 178 3.37 15.50 1.59
CA THR A 178 2.70 15.33 0.29
C THR A 178 2.04 13.96 0.21
N PHE A 179 2.71 12.92 0.72
CA PHE A 179 2.18 11.57 0.75
C PHE A 179 0.98 11.46 1.72
N LEU A 180 1.09 12.05 2.92
CA LEU A 180 -0.04 12.10 3.84
C LEU A 180 -1.21 12.91 3.26
N GLY A 181 -0.94 14.03 2.59
CA GLY A 181 -1.94 14.82 1.88
C GLY A 181 -2.70 14.00 0.84
N LEU A 182 -2.00 13.20 0.04
CA LEU A 182 -2.61 12.28 -0.94
C LEU A 182 -3.56 11.29 -0.26
N ILE A 183 -3.16 10.68 0.85
CA ILE A 183 -3.98 9.72 1.61
C ILE A 183 -5.27 10.37 2.13
N ILE A 184 -5.18 11.61 2.62
CA ILE A 184 -6.34 12.37 3.11
C ILE A 184 -7.30 12.71 1.97
N VAL A 185 -6.78 13.22 0.84
CA VAL A 185 -7.58 13.53 -0.35
C VAL A 185 -8.24 12.26 -0.90
N PHE A 186 -7.51 11.15 -0.95
CA PHE A 186 -8.07 9.86 -1.36
C PHE A 186 -9.22 9.43 -0.44
N GLY A 187 -9.06 9.54 0.87
CA GLY A 187 -10.11 9.23 1.84
C GLY A 187 -11.34 10.13 1.69
N LEU A 188 -11.12 11.42 1.41
CA LEU A 188 -12.20 12.38 1.14
C LEU A 188 -12.98 11.99 -0.11
N LEU A 189 -12.30 11.73 -1.24
CA LEU A 189 -12.93 11.31 -2.48
C LEU A 189 -13.74 10.02 -2.29
N LEU A 190 -13.18 9.04 -1.57
CA LEU A 190 -13.86 7.78 -1.28
C LEU A 190 -15.12 7.99 -0.41
N SER A 191 -15.04 8.88 0.58
CA SER A 191 -16.18 9.25 1.42
C SER A 191 -17.28 9.95 0.64
N ILE A 192 -16.91 10.88 -0.26
CA ILE A 192 -17.86 11.58 -1.14
C ILE A 192 -18.55 10.57 -2.06
N ASN A 193 -17.80 9.69 -2.71
CA ASN A 193 -18.36 8.67 -3.60
C ASN A 193 -19.39 7.80 -2.87
N ARG A 194 -19.05 7.33 -1.66
CA ARG A 194 -19.96 6.52 -0.83
C ARG A 194 -21.20 7.29 -0.39
N PHE A 195 -21.07 8.59 -0.10
CA PHE A 195 -22.21 9.43 0.24
C PHE A 195 -23.18 9.58 -0.94
N ILE A 196 -22.67 9.81 -2.15
CA ILE A 196 -23.48 9.90 -3.38
C ILE A 196 -24.21 8.57 -3.64
N ASP A 197 -23.49 7.44 -3.60
CA ASP A 197 -24.08 6.11 -3.81
C ASP A 197 -25.22 5.81 -2.81
N SER A 198 -25.10 6.31 -1.58
CA SER A 198 -26.13 6.15 -0.54
C SER A 198 -27.36 7.02 -0.78
N ARG A 199 -27.18 8.21 -1.38
CA ARG A 199 -28.25 9.14 -1.74
C ARG A 199 -29.08 8.60 -2.89
N GLU A 200 -28.44 8.14 -3.96
CA GLU A 200 -29.13 7.59 -5.14
C GLU A 200 -30.04 6.41 -4.77
N LYS A 201 -29.58 5.52 -3.88
CA LYS A 201 -30.39 4.40 -3.37
C LYS A 201 -31.62 4.85 -2.59
N LYS A 202 -31.58 6.01 -1.93
CA LYS A 202 -32.71 6.57 -1.17
C LYS A 202 -33.78 7.17 -2.08
N TYR A 203 -33.43 7.60 -3.30
CA TYR A 203 -34.39 8.14 -4.28
C TYR A 203 -35.02 7.06 -5.18
N LEU A 204 -34.50 5.83 -5.15
CA LEU A 204 -35.03 4.68 -5.91
C LEU A 204 -35.98 3.79 -5.08
N LEU A 205 -36.12 4.06 -3.78
CA LEU A 205 -37.03 3.39 -2.83
C LEU A 205 -38.22 4.29 -2.53
#